data_AF-A0A950PP18-F1
#
_entry.id   AF-A0A950PP18-F1
#
_cell.length_a   1.000
_cell.length_b   1.000
_cell.length_c   1.000
_cell.angle_alpha   90.00
_cell.angle_beta   90.00
_cell.angle_gamma   90.00
#
_symmetry.space_group_name_H-M   'P 1'
#
loop_
_entity.id
_entity.type
_entity.pdbx_description
1 polymer ?
#
loop_
_entity_poly.entity_id
_entity_poly.type
_entity_poly.pdbx_seq_one_letter_code
_entity_poly.pdbx_strand_id
1 'polypeptide(L)'
;MAKFHAVLFSLDDSQCDEVAATPGDLARTTSSLLRALEGGDDSDDDTPHAAAMRKLRAEIKEHASPNQLRRWAEAMRTYAYGLVWEAEYRQASSLPSLNDYIAMWMRAIGMAPSTALIDVTAGYEVPDRDLERPAVRALTEMTWTLVSWDNDFYSRNKEISRAGDNLNLIDVLARERGCDPAEALAEAVAMRDRVMVHFLRLRHRVAVQGARSELHCYLNGLGNFIRGHLDWASRCARYSAPSVAPVAAPMSPADWWKEFPADDSQEPLPIPAIAWWWGPLDA
;
A
#
# COMPACT_ATOMS: atom_id res chain seq x y z
N MET A 1 -5.08 5.79 13.56
CA MET A 1 -4.34 5.75 12.27
C MET A 1 -2.91 6.28 12.37
N ALA A 2 -2.67 7.56 12.71
CA ALA A 2 -1.32 8.14 12.68
C ALA A 2 -0.26 7.40 13.51
N LYS A 3 -0.57 7.04 14.77
CA LYS A 3 0.34 6.24 15.61
C LYS A 3 0.66 4.87 14.99
N PHE A 4 -0.33 4.25 14.32
CA PHE A 4 -0.14 2.96 13.65
C PHE A 4 0.82 3.09 12.47
N HIS A 5 0.66 4.10 11.62
CA HIS A 5 1.61 4.37 10.53
C HIS A 5 3.01 4.68 11.03
N ALA A 6 3.16 5.41 12.14
CA ALA A 6 4.48 5.65 12.75
C ALA A 6 5.17 4.33 13.17
N VAL A 7 4.41 3.38 13.74
CA VAL A 7 4.94 2.05 14.08
C VAL A 7 5.29 1.24 12.82
N LEU A 8 4.47 1.30 11.77
CA LEU A 8 4.78 0.62 10.51
C LEU A 8 6.06 1.15 9.86
N PHE A 9 6.19 2.48 9.73
CA PHE A 9 7.42 3.08 9.19
C PHE A 9 8.64 2.75 10.04
N SER A 10 8.51 2.77 11.37
CA SER A 10 9.61 2.40 12.26
C SER A 10 9.98 0.91 12.15
N LEU A 11 9.01 0.03 11.92
CA LEU A 11 9.26 -1.39 11.69
C LEU A 11 10.01 -1.59 10.37
N ASP A 12 9.47 -1.04 9.29
CA ASP A 12 10.02 -1.10 7.94
C ASP A 12 11.44 -0.53 7.88
N ASP A 13 11.65 0.69 8.36
CA ASP A 13 12.98 1.32 8.36
C ASP A 13 13.99 0.48 9.21
N SER A 14 13.57 -0.05 10.37
CA SER A 14 14.48 -0.82 11.26
C SER A 14 14.80 -2.24 10.78
N GLN A 15 13.90 -2.88 10.03
CA GLN A 15 14.02 -4.29 9.63
C GLN A 15 14.37 -4.47 8.16
N CYS A 16 13.94 -3.57 7.28
CA CYS A 16 14.18 -3.65 5.84
C CYS A 16 15.33 -2.72 5.39
N ASP A 17 15.42 -1.50 5.94
CA ASP A 17 16.39 -0.49 5.48
C ASP A 17 17.72 -0.49 6.26
N GLU A 18 17.68 -0.62 7.58
CA GLU A 18 18.87 -0.45 8.45
C GLU A 18 19.58 -1.76 8.81
N VAL A 19 18.84 -2.86 8.79
CA VAL A 19 19.34 -4.21 9.04
C VAL A 19 18.99 -5.01 7.79
N ALA A 20 19.97 -5.66 7.15
CA ALA A 20 19.69 -6.58 6.05
C ALA A 20 19.03 -7.86 6.59
N ALA A 21 17.80 -7.75 7.09
CA ALA A 21 17.08 -8.84 7.72
C ALA A 21 16.82 -9.94 6.70
N THR A 22 17.09 -11.18 7.10
CA THR A 22 16.76 -12.33 6.27
C THR A 22 15.24 -12.58 6.31
N PRO A 23 14.68 -13.31 5.32
CA PRO A 23 13.30 -13.78 5.41
C PRO A 23 12.99 -14.51 6.72
N GLY A 24 13.98 -15.24 7.26
CA GLY A 24 13.85 -15.92 8.56
C GLY A 24 13.83 -14.99 9.77
N ASP A 25 14.54 -13.86 9.72
CA ASP A 25 14.48 -12.83 10.77
C ASP A 25 13.11 -12.14 10.77
N LEU A 26 12.66 -11.71 9.60
CA LEU A 26 11.33 -11.09 9.45
C LEU A 26 10.22 -12.05 9.88
N ALA A 27 10.27 -13.32 9.48
CA ALA A 27 9.27 -14.30 9.89
C ALA A 27 9.17 -14.43 11.42
N ARG A 28 10.30 -14.38 12.15
CA ARG A 28 10.30 -14.37 13.62
C ARG A 28 9.71 -13.07 14.17
N THR A 29 10.22 -11.92 13.70
CA THR A 29 9.80 -10.59 14.18
C THR A 29 8.30 -10.37 13.94
N THR A 30 7.81 -10.68 12.75
CA THR A 30 6.39 -10.55 12.40
C THR A 30 5.52 -11.55 13.14
N SER A 31 6.00 -12.77 13.42
CA SER A 31 5.27 -13.73 14.25
C SER A 31 5.08 -13.22 15.68
N SER A 32 6.10 -12.61 16.28
CA SER A 32 5.99 -11.97 17.60
C SER A 32 5.02 -10.79 17.58
N LEU A 33 5.06 -9.96 16.54
CA LEU A 33 4.11 -8.86 16.35
C LEU A 33 2.66 -9.34 16.24
N LEU A 34 2.43 -10.39 15.43
CA LEU A 34 1.11 -11.00 15.28
C LEU A 34 0.63 -11.63 16.59
N ARG A 35 1.53 -12.26 17.36
CA ARG A 35 1.17 -12.78 18.68
C ARG A 35 0.78 -11.68 19.65
N ALA A 36 1.46 -10.53 19.62
CA ALA A 36 1.09 -9.35 20.41
C ALA A 36 -0.29 -8.78 20.02
N LEU A 37 -0.71 -8.98 18.76
CA LEU A 37 -2.04 -8.61 18.27
C LEU A 37 -3.16 -9.60 18.68
N GLU A 38 -2.82 -10.86 18.90
CA GLU A 38 -3.79 -11.91 19.23
C GLU A 38 -3.87 -12.21 20.73
N GLY A 39 -2.79 -11.93 21.46
CA GLY A 39 -2.58 -12.33 22.85
C GLY A 39 -3.34 -11.49 23.88
N GLY A 40 -3.07 -11.83 25.15
CA GLY A 40 -3.47 -11.01 26.29
C GLY A 40 -2.65 -9.72 26.35
N ASP A 41 -3.01 -8.85 27.30
CA ASP A 41 -2.42 -7.51 27.37
C ASP A 41 -1.05 -7.48 28.11
N ASP A 42 -0.60 -8.62 28.64
CA ASP A 42 0.65 -8.77 29.39
C ASP A 42 1.63 -9.74 28.69
N SER A 43 2.87 -9.28 28.47
CA SER A 43 4.03 -10.11 28.10
C SER A 43 5.32 -9.35 28.41
N ASP A 44 6.28 -10.03 29.05
CA ASP A 44 7.55 -9.44 29.48
C ASP A 44 8.69 -9.56 28.45
N ASP A 45 8.47 -10.28 27.34
CA ASP A 45 9.49 -10.64 26.34
C ASP A 45 9.30 -9.93 24.97
N ASP A 46 8.63 -8.77 24.96
CA ASP A 46 8.35 -8.08 23.71
C ASP A 46 9.52 -7.29 23.13
N THR A 47 9.63 -7.32 21.80
CA THR A 47 10.38 -6.29 21.08
C THR A 47 9.69 -4.94 21.24
N PRO A 48 10.41 -3.80 21.07
CA PRO A 48 9.80 -2.47 21.12
C PRO A 48 8.59 -2.32 20.18
N HIS A 49 8.66 -2.90 18.97
CA HIS A 49 7.55 -2.89 18.00
C HIS A 49 6.36 -3.74 18.49
N ALA A 50 6.59 -4.90 19.11
CA ALA A 50 5.53 -5.74 19.66
C ALA A 50 4.82 -5.06 20.84
N ALA A 51 5.57 -4.41 21.73
CA ALA A 51 5.00 -3.59 22.81
C ALA A 51 4.17 -2.41 22.27
N ALA A 52 4.69 -1.70 21.26
CA ALA A 52 3.97 -0.61 20.60
C ALA A 52 2.69 -1.10 19.92
N MET A 53 2.74 -2.26 19.25
CA MET A 53 1.60 -2.85 18.57
C MET A 53 0.52 -3.32 19.55
N ARG A 54 0.91 -3.87 20.71
CA ARG A 54 -0.04 -4.22 21.77
C ARG A 54 -0.75 -2.99 22.33
N LYS A 55 -0.01 -1.92 22.59
CA LYS A 55 -0.60 -0.65 23.04
C LYS A 55 -1.58 -0.11 22.01
N LEU A 56 -1.22 -0.14 20.72
CA LEU A 56 -2.11 0.26 19.63
C LEU A 56 -3.37 -0.60 19.59
N ARG A 57 -3.24 -1.93 19.75
CA ARG A 57 -4.40 -2.83 19.82
C ARG A 57 -5.32 -2.46 20.98
N ALA A 58 -4.79 -2.19 22.17
CA ALA A 58 -5.58 -1.80 23.33
C ALA A 58 -6.38 -0.52 23.03
N GLU A 59 -5.75 0.50 22.44
CA GLU A 59 -6.41 1.74 22.02
C GLU A 59 -7.46 1.49 20.92
N ILE A 60 -7.16 0.67 19.91
CA ILE A 60 -8.09 0.36 18.80
C ILE A 60 -9.32 -0.40 19.33
N LYS A 61 -9.13 -1.29 20.30
CA LYS A 61 -10.20 -2.09 20.91
C LYS A 61 -11.26 -1.24 21.63
N GLU A 62 -10.92 -0.02 22.05
CA GLU A 62 -11.89 0.92 22.62
C GLU A 62 -12.88 1.48 21.57
N HIS A 63 -12.55 1.35 20.28
CA HIS A 63 -13.32 1.92 19.16
C HIS A 63 -13.78 0.90 18.12
N ALA A 64 -13.23 -0.31 18.14
CA ALA A 64 -13.48 -1.34 17.15
C ALA A 64 -14.36 -2.46 17.70
N SER A 65 -15.25 -3.00 16.87
CA SER A 65 -15.95 -4.24 17.16
C SER A 65 -14.98 -5.44 17.17
N PRO A 66 -15.33 -6.57 17.81
CA PRO A 66 -14.53 -7.79 17.72
C PRO A 66 -14.26 -8.24 16.28
N ASN A 67 -15.21 -7.99 15.37
CA ASN A 67 -15.07 -8.32 13.96
C ASN A 67 -14.08 -7.39 13.24
N GLN A 68 -14.12 -6.09 13.51
CA GLN A 68 -13.14 -5.12 13.00
C GLN A 68 -11.72 -5.42 13.48
N LEU A 69 -11.55 -5.77 14.77
CA LEU A 69 -10.25 -6.19 15.31
C LEU A 69 -9.72 -7.45 14.62
N ARG A 70 -10.59 -8.45 14.40
CA ARG A 70 -10.25 -9.65 13.65
C ARG A 70 -9.78 -9.30 12.23
N ARG A 71 -10.54 -8.47 11.50
CA ARG A 71 -10.18 -8.01 10.15
C ARG A 71 -8.83 -7.29 10.12
N TRP A 72 -8.57 -6.42 11.10
CA TRP A 72 -7.28 -5.74 11.20
C TRP A 72 -6.12 -6.71 11.49
N ALA A 73 -6.32 -7.72 12.34
CA ALA A 73 -5.32 -8.78 12.57
C ALA A 73 -5.03 -9.59 11.30
N GLU A 74 -6.05 -10.00 10.54
CA GLU A 74 -5.86 -10.68 9.24
C GLU A 74 -5.09 -9.80 8.23
N ALA A 75 -5.40 -8.51 8.21
CA ALA A 75 -4.72 -7.56 7.35
C ALA A 75 -3.24 -7.36 7.75
N MET A 76 -2.93 -7.41 9.06
CA MET A 76 -1.55 -7.46 9.56
C MET A 76 -0.83 -8.75 9.16
N ARG A 77 -1.52 -9.90 9.08
CA ARG A 77 -0.91 -11.14 8.54
C ARG A 77 -0.57 -11.02 7.06
N THR A 78 -1.44 -10.36 6.30
CA THR A 78 -1.18 -10.04 4.87
C THR A 78 0.10 -9.21 4.73
N TYR A 79 0.25 -8.18 5.57
CA TYR A 79 1.44 -7.34 5.60
C TYR A 79 2.70 -8.10 6.01
N ALA A 80 2.63 -8.88 7.09
CA ALA A 80 3.74 -9.73 7.54
C ALA A 80 4.24 -10.69 6.46
N TYR A 81 3.33 -11.33 5.73
CA TYR A 81 3.70 -12.19 4.60
C TYR A 81 4.38 -11.40 3.47
N GLY A 82 3.87 -10.21 3.15
CA GLY A 82 4.47 -9.31 2.16
C GLY A 82 5.92 -8.96 2.49
N LEU A 83 6.21 -8.59 3.74
CA LEU A 83 7.57 -8.26 4.19
C LEU A 83 8.54 -9.44 4.04
N VAL A 84 8.10 -10.65 4.40
CA VAL A 84 8.94 -11.85 4.26
C VAL A 84 9.24 -12.16 2.79
N TRP A 85 8.26 -11.97 1.91
CA TRP A 85 8.45 -12.16 0.46
C TRP A 85 9.39 -11.09 -0.12
N GLU A 86 9.20 -9.83 0.24
CA GLU A 86 10.08 -8.73 -0.17
C GLU A 86 11.54 -8.97 0.22
N ALA A 87 11.79 -9.44 1.43
CA ALA A 87 13.14 -9.69 1.91
C ALA A 87 13.90 -10.77 1.14
N GLU A 88 13.20 -11.70 0.47
CA GLU A 88 13.85 -12.68 -0.39
C GLU A 88 14.54 -11.99 -1.57
N TYR A 89 13.83 -11.10 -2.26
CA TYR A 89 14.38 -10.34 -3.38
C TYR A 89 15.47 -9.37 -2.94
N ARG A 90 15.28 -8.68 -1.82
CA ARG A 90 16.28 -7.76 -1.26
C ARG A 90 17.57 -8.49 -0.88
N GLN A 91 17.47 -9.62 -0.18
CA GLN A 91 18.62 -10.43 0.22
C GLN A 91 19.37 -10.97 -1.01
N ALA A 92 18.65 -11.40 -2.04
CA ALA A 92 19.24 -11.88 -3.28
C ALA A 92 19.74 -10.75 -4.20
N SER A 93 19.47 -9.48 -3.87
CA SER A 93 19.71 -8.32 -4.75
C SER A 93 19.16 -8.55 -6.16
N SER A 94 17.97 -9.15 -6.23
CA SER A 94 17.33 -9.56 -7.48
C SER A 94 15.98 -8.90 -7.62
N LEU A 95 15.48 -8.81 -8.86
CA LEU A 95 14.17 -8.24 -9.13
C LEU A 95 13.12 -9.32 -9.43
N PRO A 96 11.90 -9.21 -8.91
CA PRO A 96 10.76 -10.05 -9.32
C PRO A 96 10.30 -9.77 -10.74
N SER A 97 9.55 -10.69 -11.35
CA SER A 97 8.75 -10.38 -12.55
C SER A 97 7.75 -9.26 -12.22
N LEU A 98 7.25 -8.51 -13.22
CA LEU A 98 6.24 -7.49 -13.00
C LEU A 98 4.98 -8.05 -12.31
N ASN A 99 4.60 -9.28 -12.67
CA ASN A 99 3.48 -9.97 -12.04
C ASN A 99 3.72 -10.24 -10.55
N ASP A 100 4.90 -10.76 -10.19
CA ASP A 100 5.24 -11.06 -8.80
C ASP A 100 5.47 -9.79 -7.99
N TYR A 101 6.10 -8.77 -8.58
CA TYR A 101 6.28 -7.46 -8.00
C TYR A 101 4.94 -6.88 -7.54
N ILE A 102 3.93 -6.84 -8.42
CA ILE A 102 2.63 -6.27 -8.08
C ILE A 102 1.93 -7.09 -7.00
N ALA A 103 1.98 -8.42 -7.09
CA ALA A 103 1.36 -9.30 -6.10
C ALA A 103 2.01 -9.14 -4.70
N MET A 104 3.34 -9.03 -4.67
CA MET A 104 4.14 -8.85 -3.46
C MET A 104 3.97 -7.45 -2.88
N TRP A 105 4.18 -6.39 -3.68
CA TRP A 105 4.22 -5.01 -3.22
C TRP A 105 2.89 -4.56 -2.62
N MET A 106 1.77 -5.00 -3.22
CA MET A 106 0.43 -4.77 -2.68
C MET A 106 0.25 -5.31 -1.26
N ARG A 107 1.02 -6.34 -0.88
CA ARG A 107 1.03 -6.94 0.46
C ARG A 107 2.08 -6.27 1.36
N ALA A 108 3.23 -5.90 0.82
CA ALA A 108 4.34 -5.32 1.55
C ALA A 108 4.18 -3.82 1.87
N ILE A 109 3.34 -3.06 1.17
CA ILE A 109 3.21 -1.59 1.37
C ILE A 109 2.47 -1.17 2.66
N GLY A 110 1.94 -2.11 3.43
CA GLY A 110 1.19 -1.80 4.68
C GLY A 110 -0.22 -1.23 4.47
N MET A 111 -0.73 -1.23 3.24
CA MET A 111 -2.07 -0.71 2.93
C MET A 111 -3.20 -1.65 3.33
N ALA A 112 -2.96 -2.97 3.37
CA ALA A 112 -3.93 -3.93 3.89
C ALA A 112 -4.40 -3.57 5.31
N PRO A 113 -3.53 -3.48 6.32
CA PRO A 113 -3.96 -3.11 7.67
C PRO A 113 -4.40 -1.65 7.79
N SER A 114 -3.91 -0.75 6.93
CA SER A 114 -4.35 0.65 6.89
C SER A 114 -5.81 0.79 6.45
N THR A 115 -6.21 0.09 5.38
CA THR A 115 -7.59 0.12 4.90
C THR A 115 -8.56 -0.63 5.80
N ALA A 116 -8.09 -1.65 6.54
CA ALA A 116 -8.89 -2.35 7.56
C ALA A 116 -9.30 -1.44 8.74
N LEU A 117 -8.61 -0.31 8.94
CA LEU A 117 -8.94 0.68 9.98
C LEU A 117 -9.84 1.83 9.49
N ILE A 118 -10.26 1.85 8.22
CA ILE A 118 -11.12 2.92 7.68
C ILE A 118 -12.42 3.03 8.47
N ASP A 119 -13.15 1.93 8.61
CA ASP A 119 -14.47 1.94 9.26
C ASP A 119 -14.36 2.16 10.78
N VAL A 120 -13.33 1.59 11.41
CA VAL A 120 -12.97 1.84 12.82
C VAL A 120 -12.76 3.34 13.09
N THR A 121 -11.90 3.98 12.28
CA THR A 121 -11.54 5.39 12.51
C THR A 121 -12.70 6.36 12.21
N ALA A 122 -13.66 5.93 11.40
CA ALA A 122 -14.84 6.69 11.07
C ALA A 122 -16.08 6.34 11.93
N GLY A 123 -15.95 5.40 12.87
CA GLY A 123 -16.98 5.09 13.86
C GLY A 123 -18.20 4.35 13.30
N TYR A 124 -18.02 3.58 12.22
CA TYR A 124 -19.06 2.69 11.67
C TYR A 124 -18.47 1.30 11.38
N GLU A 125 -19.32 0.33 11.03
CA GLU A 125 -18.87 -0.99 10.61
C GLU A 125 -19.50 -1.38 9.26
N VAL A 126 -18.66 -1.73 8.28
CA VAL A 126 -19.15 -2.32 7.04
C VAL A 126 -19.36 -3.83 7.25
N PRO A 127 -20.53 -4.39 6.88
CA PRO A 127 -20.75 -5.83 6.95
C PRO A 127 -19.73 -6.60 6.10
N ASP A 128 -19.24 -7.74 6.59
CA ASP A 128 -18.28 -8.58 5.87
C ASP A 128 -18.78 -8.98 4.47
N ARG A 129 -20.06 -9.34 4.34
CA ARG A 129 -20.69 -9.64 3.03
C ARG A 129 -20.57 -8.51 2.00
N ASP A 130 -20.48 -7.26 2.46
CA ASP A 130 -20.37 -6.10 1.57
C ASP A 130 -18.90 -5.87 1.20
N LEU A 131 -17.96 -6.09 2.13
CA LEU A 131 -16.51 -6.02 1.87
C LEU A 131 -16.00 -7.18 1.00
N GLU A 132 -16.61 -8.36 1.12
CA GLU A 132 -16.22 -9.57 0.41
C GLU A 132 -16.70 -9.59 -1.05
N ARG A 133 -17.58 -8.66 -1.45
CA ARG A 133 -18.01 -8.50 -2.84
C ARG A 133 -16.80 -8.34 -3.74
N PRO A 134 -16.71 -9.09 -4.86
CA PRO A 134 -15.55 -9.02 -5.76
C PRO A 134 -15.23 -7.59 -6.23
N ALA A 135 -16.24 -6.76 -6.50
CA ALA A 135 -16.05 -5.36 -6.87
C ALA A 135 -15.41 -4.52 -5.75
N VAL A 136 -15.82 -4.73 -4.49
CA VAL A 136 -15.26 -4.00 -3.34
C VAL A 136 -13.84 -4.48 -3.05
N ARG A 137 -13.59 -5.79 -3.13
CA ARG A 137 -12.23 -6.35 -3.04
C ARG A 137 -11.30 -5.77 -4.09
N ALA A 138 -11.76 -5.68 -5.35
CA ALA A 138 -10.98 -5.08 -6.42
C ALA A 138 -10.68 -3.60 -6.14
N LEU A 139 -11.66 -2.82 -5.67
CA LEU A 139 -11.44 -1.41 -5.29
C LEU A 139 -10.43 -1.26 -4.15
N THR A 140 -10.46 -2.16 -3.17
CA THR A 140 -9.51 -2.18 -2.06
C THR A 140 -8.10 -2.53 -2.55
N GLU A 141 -7.93 -3.57 -3.38
CA GLU A 141 -6.64 -3.95 -3.96
C GLU A 141 -6.07 -2.88 -4.93
N MET A 142 -6.93 -2.24 -5.73
CA MET A 142 -6.54 -1.08 -6.54
C MET A 142 -6.01 0.05 -5.67
N THR A 143 -6.65 0.30 -4.52
CA THR A 143 -6.18 1.34 -3.58
C THR A 143 -4.79 1.03 -3.06
N TRP A 144 -4.55 -0.23 -2.68
CA TRP A 144 -3.22 -0.68 -2.23
C TRP A 144 -2.18 -0.49 -3.33
N THR A 145 -2.52 -0.90 -4.56
CA THR A 145 -1.64 -0.84 -5.73
C THR A 145 -1.33 0.59 -6.16
N LEU A 146 -2.33 1.47 -6.18
CA LEU A 146 -2.14 2.89 -6.53
C LEU A 146 -1.23 3.58 -5.51
N VAL A 147 -1.45 3.36 -4.21
CA VAL A 147 -0.58 3.92 -3.17
C VAL A 147 0.85 3.36 -3.26
N SER A 148 0.98 2.06 -3.53
CA SER A 148 2.26 1.40 -3.82
C SER A 148 3.00 2.06 -4.97
N TRP A 149 2.41 2.17 -6.15
CA TRP A 149 3.08 2.74 -7.32
C TRP A 149 3.36 4.23 -7.16
N ASP A 150 2.43 4.98 -6.56
CA ASP A 150 2.64 6.38 -6.26
C ASP A 150 3.82 6.53 -5.26
N ASN A 151 3.99 5.63 -4.28
CA ASN A 151 5.15 5.63 -3.38
C ASN A 151 6.47 5.51 -4.15
N ASP A 152 6.57 4.52 -5.04
CA ASP A 152 7.76 4.28 -5.86
C ASP A 152 8.16 5.49 -6.73
N PHE A 153 7.17 6.23 -7.23
CA PHE A 153 7.43 7.45 -7.99
C PHE A 153 8.11 8.55 -7.15
N TYR A 154 7.73 8.68 -5.87
CA TYR A 154 8.32 9.65 -4.95
C TYR A 154 9.62 9.16 -4.31
N SER A 155 9.72 7.86 -4.00
CA SER A 155 10.84 7.28 -3.27
C SER A 155 12.07 7.05 -4.15
N ARG A 156 11.90 6.84 -5.46
CA ARG A 156 13.00 6.52 -6.38
C ARG A 156 14.21 7.46 -6.30
N ASN A 157 14.01 8.77 -6.16
CA ASN A 157 15.13 9.72 -6.06
C ASN A 157 15.95 9.54 -4.77
N LYS A 158 15.32 9.10 -3.68
CA LYS A 158 16.00 8.72 -2.43
C LYS A 158 16.67 7.35 -2.57
N GLU A 159 15.99 6.39 -3.19
CA GLU A 159 16.43 5.00 -3.32
C GLU A 159 17.64 4.85 -4.25
N ILE A 160 17.70 5.57 -5.38
CA ILE A 160 18.87 5.57 -6.29
C ILE A 160 20.16 6.00 -5.59
N SER A 161 20.07 6.84 -4.55
CA SER A 161 21.24 7.26 -3.77
C SER A 161 21.77 6.17 -2.83
N ARG A 162 20.99 5.12 -2.58
CA ARG A 162 21.35 3.94 -1.78
C ARG A 162 21.75 2.82 -2.73
N ALA A 163 23.03 2.46 -2.75
CA ALA A 163 23.50 1.37 -3.60
C ALA A 163 22.78 0.05 -3.24
N GLY A 164 22.08 -0.54 -4.21
CA GLY A 164 21.41 -1.84 -4.06
C GLY A 164 19.91 -1.80 -3.75
N ASP A 165 19.31 -0.61 -3.63
CA ASP A 165 17.86 -0.45 -3.40
C ASP A 165 17.11 -0.17 -4.70
N ASN A 166 16.95 -1.21 -5.53
CA ASN A 166 16.33 -1.12 -6.86
C ASN A 166 14.96 -1.83 -6.93
N LEU A 167 14.40 -2.25 -5.80
CA LEU A 167 13.13 -2.98 -5.77
C LEU A 167 11.94 -2.01 -5.86
N ASN A 168 11.74 -1.45 -7.05
CA ASN A 168 10.61 -0.55 -7.37
C ASN A 168 10.04 -0.87 -8.76
N LEU A 169 8.83 -0.37 -9.04
CA LEU A 169 8.09 -0.60 -10.28
C LEU A 169 8.89 -0.20 -11.52
N ILE A 170 9.61 0.93 -11.47
CA ILE A 170 10.32 1.49 -12.62
C ILE A 170 11.50 0.59 -12.99
N ASP A 171 12.27 0.13 -12.02
CA ASP A 171 13.43 -0.74 -12.26
C ASP A 171 12.99 -2.16 -12.66
N VAL A 172 11.88 -2.66 -12.10
CA VAL A 172 11.25 -3.92 -12.54
C VAL A 172 10.80 -3.84 -14.00
N LEU A 173 10.12 -2.76 -14.38
CA LEU A 173 9.69 -2.53 -15.77
C LEU A 173 10.87 -2.36 -16.72
N ALA A 174 11.85 -1.53 -16.37
CA ALA A 174 13.04 -1.30 -17.19
C ALA A 174 13.76 -2.61 -17.51
N ARG A 175 13.91 -3.48 -16.50
CA ARG A 175 14.51 -4.80 -16.67
C ARG A 175 13.65 -5.71 -17.56
N GLU A 176 12.34 -5.79 -17.31
CA GLU A 176 11.46 -6.71 -18.04
C GLU A 176 11.26 -6.31 -19.50
N ARG A 177 11.28 -5.00 -19.79
CA ARG A 177 11.14 -4.45 -21.14
C ARG A 177 12.47 -4.28 -21.87
N GLY A 178 13.60 -4.32 -21.15
CA GLY A 178 14.91 -4.03 -21.72
C GLY A 178 15.06 -2.57 -22.17
N CYS A 179 14.40 -1.65 -21.47
CA CYS A 179 14.36 -0.23 -21.79
C CYS A 179 15.07 0.62 -20.71
N ASP A 180 15.23 1.92 -20.97
CA ASP A 180 15.79 2.82 -19.97
C ASP A 180 14.76 3.21 -18.88
N PRO A 181 15.20 3.74 -17.72
CA PRO A 181 14.27 4.07 -16.66
C PRO A 181 13.27 5.21 -16.96
N ALA A 182 13.55 6.06 -17.95
CA ALA A 182 12.63 7.13 -18.35
C ALA A 182 11.47 6.57 -19.18
N GLU A 183 11.78 5.64 -20.09
CA GLU A 183 10.77 4.87 -20.84
C GLU A 183 9.92 4.01 -19.89
N ALA A 184 10.55 3.33 -18.94
CA ALA A 184 9.86 2.55 -17.91
C ALA A 184 8.96 3.40 -17.02
N LEU A 185 9.39 4.61 -16.63
CA LEU A 185 8.58 5.55 -15.86
C LEU A 185 7.34 5.99 -16.65
N ALA A 186 7.45 6.25 -17.94
CA ALA A 186 6.31 6.61 -18.78
C ALA A 186 5.27 5.46 -18.85
N GLU A 187 5.73 4.22 -19.02
CA GLU A 187 4.86 3.03 -18.96
C GLU A 187 4.20 2.87 -17.58
N ALA A 188 4.97 3.04 -16.50
CA ALA A 188 4.46 2.95 -15.13
C ALA A 188 3.36 3.97 -14.84
N VAL A 189 3.53 5.22 -15.29
CA VAL A 189 2.50 6.27 -15.16
C VAL A 189 1.24 5.92 -15.95
N ALA A 190 1.37 5.41 -17.18
CA ALA A 190 0.23 4.96 -17.98
C ALA A 190 -0.52 3.80 -17.28
N MET A 191 0.20 2.82 -16.75
CA MET A 191 -0.38 1.71 -15.98
C MET A 191 -1.17 2.21 -14.76
N ARG A 192 -0.56 3.12 -13.99
CA ARG A 192 -1.14 3.74 -12.81
C ARG A 192 -2.42 4.51 -13.14
N ASP A 193 -2.39 5.31 -14.19
CA ASP A 193 -3.55 6.10 -14.61
C ASP A 193 -4.69 5.21 -15.12
N ARG A 194 -4.38 4.13 -15.83
CA ARG A 194 -5.39 3.15 -16.26
C ARG A 194 -6.09 2.49 -15.06
N VAL A 195 -5.34 2.11 -14.01
CA VAL A 195 -5.90 1.60 -12.75
C VAL A 195 -6.76 2.66 -12.06
N MET A 196 -6.30 3.91 -12.00
CA MET A 196 -7.03 5.02 -11.38
C MET A 196 -8.36 5.29 -12.09
N VAL A 197 -8.37 5.33 -13.43
CA VAL A 197 -9.58 5.50 -14.23
C VAL A 197 -10.55 4.35 -13.98
N HIS A 198 -10.06 3.11 -13.94
CA HIS A 198 -10.89 1.94 -13.67
C HIS A 198 -11.46 1.96 -12.24
N PHE A 199 -10.66 2.32 -11.24
CA PHE A 199 -11.11 2.52 -9.86
C PHE A 199 -12.27 3.52 -9.78
N LEU A 200 -12.15 4.68 -10.43
CA LEU A 200 -13.21 5.70 -10.42
C LEU A 200 -14.51 5.19 -11.04
N ARG A 201 -14.43 4.47 -12.17
CA ARG A 201 -15.59 3.88 -12.86
C ARG A 201 -16.25 2.80 -12.00
N LEU A 202 -15.46 1.87 -11.47
CA LEU A 202 -15.97 0.78 -10.63
C LEU A 202 -16.57 1.31 -9.33
N ARG A 203 -15.91 2.28 -8.66
CA ARG A 203 -16.42 2.92 -7.45
C ARG A 203 -17.78 3.58 -7.70
N HIS A 204 -17.90 4.31 -8.81
CA HIS A 204 -19.17 4.93 -9.20
C HIS A 204 -20.27 3.88 -9.39
N ARG A 205 -19.97 2.79 -10.12
CA ARG A 205 -20.91 1.68 -10.34
C ARG A 205 -21.40 1.04 -9.03
N VAL A 206 -20.49 0.70 -8.11
CA VAL A 206 -20.85 0.11 -6.81
C VAL A 206 -21.68 1.09 -5.97
N ALA A 207 -21.34 2.38 -5.99
CA ALA A 207 -22.05 3.40 -5.23
C ALA A 207 -23.50 3.59 -5.71
N VAL A 208 -23.77 3.58 -7.02
CA VAL A 208 -25.13 3.78 -7.56
C VAL A 208 -26.04 2.56 -7.42
N GLN A 209 -25.49 1.36 -7.24
CA GLN A 209 -26.26 0.11 -7.11
C GLN A 209 -26.79 -0.17 -5.70
N GLY A 210 -26.88 0.86 -4.85
CA GLY A 210 -27.50 0.76 -3.54
C GLY A 210 -26.53 0.37 -2.43
N ALA A 211 -25.27 0.81 -2.51
CA ALA A 211 -24.36 0.74 -1.37
C ALA A 211 -25.02 1.38 -0.14
N ARG A 212 -25.08 0.63 0.97
CA ARG A 212 -25.49 1.17 2.27
C ARG A 212 -24.58 2.33 2.66
N SER A 213 -25.05 3.20 3.54
CA SER A 213 -24.30 4.39 4.01
C SER A 213 -22.86 4.08 4.40
N GLU A 214 -22.64 2.97 5.11
CA GLU A 214 -21.35 2.52 5.62
C GLU A 214 -20.41 2.09 4.49
N LEU A 215 -20.91 1.32 3.52
CA LEU A 215 -20.11 0.94 2.36
C LEU A 215 -19.74 2.16 1.53
N HIS A 216 -20.65 3.12 1.35
CA HIS A 216 -20.35 4.37 0.66
C HIS A 216 -19.22 5.13 1.37
N CYS A 217 -19.30 5.26 2.70
CA CYS A 217 -18.24 5.88 3.50
C CYS A 217 -16.90 5.16 3.33
N TYR A 218 -16.91 3.82 3.26
CA TYR A 218 -15.69 3.03 3.06
C TYR A 218 -15.07 3.28 1.68
N LEU A 219 -15.89 3.29 0.62
CA LEU A 219 -15.45 3.61 -0.74
C LEU A 219 -14.86 5.03 -0.85
N ASN A 220 -15.42 5.99 -0.14
CA ASN A 220 -14.84 7.32 -0.03
C ASN A 220 -13.52 7.31 0.75
N GLY A 221 -13.43 6.52 1.83
CA GLY A 221 -12.20 6.29 2.58
C GLY A 221 -11.07 5.75 1.71
N LEU A 222 -11.35 4.81 0.81
CA LEU A 222 -10.38 4.30 -0.17
C LEU A 222 -9.86 5.43 -1.08
N GLY A 223 -10.76 6.24 -1.64
CA GLY A 223 -10.38 7.40 -2.45
C GLY A 223 -9.57 8.45 -1.68
N ASN A 224 -9.92 8.69 -0.42
CA ASN A 224 -9.20 9.59 0.46
C ASN A 224 -7.80 9.07 0.79
N PHE A 225 -7.59 7.76 0.88
CA PHE A 225 -6.26 7.18 1.06
C PHE A 225 -5.35 7.45 -0.14
N ILE A 226 -5.86 7.24 -1.36
CA ILE A 226 -5.10 7.51 -2.60
C ILE A 226 -4.71 8.99 -2.65
N ARG A 227 -5.69 9.89 -2.48
CA ARG A 227 -5.44 11.33 -2.52
C ARG A 227 -4.55 11.80 -1.36
N GLY A 228 -4.78 11.27 -0.16
CA GLY A 228 -4.03 11.61 1.04
C GLY A 228 -2.56 11.22 0.94
N HIS A 229 -2.26 10.05 0.37
CA HIS A 229 -0.89 9.62 0.09
C HIS A 229 -0.19 10.57 -0.87
N LEU A 230 -0.83 10.89 -2.00
CA LEU A 230 -0.34 11.85 -2.99
C LEU A 230 -0.04 13.24 -2.40
N ASP A 231 -0.97 13.77 -1.59
CA ASP A 231 -0.81 15.06 -0.92
C ASP A 231 0.30 15.04 0.14
N TRP A 232 0.44 13.93 0.87
CA TRP A 232 1.46 13.75 1.89
C TRP A 232 2.84 13.58 1.27
N ALA A 233 3.00 12.66 0.30
CA ALA A 233 4.28 12.32 -0.31
C ALA A 233 4.91 13.54 -1.02
N SER A 234 4.10 14.36 -1.67
CA SER A 234 4.55 15.57 -2.36
C SER A 234 5.04 16.70 -1.45
N ARG A 235 4.72 16.66 -0.15
CA ARG A 235 5.10 17.69 0.84
C ARG A 235 6.02 17.16 1.94
N CYS A 236 6.12 15.84 2.08
CA CYS A 236 6.85 15.22 3.18
C CYS A 236 8.36 15.34 2.97
N ALA A 237 9.07 15.78 4.01
CA ALA A 237 10.53 15.83 4.02
C ALA A 237 11.18 14.46 3.74
N ARG A 238 10.47 13.34 4.01
CA ARG A 238 10.96 11.97 3.70
C ARG A 238 11.33 11.79 2.22
N TYR A 239 10.61 12.44 1.29
CA TYR A 239 10.83 12.34 -0.16
C TYR A 239 11.55 13.56 -0.75
N SER A 240 11.87 14.55 0.08
CA SER A 240 12.64 15.71 -0.33
C SER A 240 14.11 15.31 -0.43
N ALA A 241 14.58 15.00 -1.65
CA ALA A 241 16.00 14.79 -1.88
C ALA A 241 16.78 16.09 -1.61
N PRO A 242 17.97 16.06 -0.99
CA PRO A 242 18.90 17.19 -1.01
C PRO A 242 19.33 17.40 -2.46
N SER A 243 18.68 18.34 -3.16
CA SER A 243 18.90 18.54 -4.59
C SER A 243 20.31 19.11 -4.84
N VAL A 244 21.09 18.47 -5.71
CA VAL A 244 22.40 18.95 -6.19
C VAL A 244 22.26 19.86 -7.43
N ALA A 245 21.03 20.06 -7.93
CA ALA A 245 20.74 20.90 -9.09
C ALA A 245 20.07 22.24 -8.66
N PRO A 246 20.17 23.32 -9.45
CA PRO A 246 19.43 24.54 -9.16
C PRO A 246 17.93 24.22 -9.21
N VAL A 247 17.26 24.40 -8.06
CA VAL A 247 15.82 24.20 -7.91
C VAL A 247 15.11 25.13 -8.88
N ALA A 248 14.50 24.58 -9.95
CA ALA A 248 13.47 25.29 -10.69
C ALA A 248 12.43 25.80 -9.67
N ALA A 249 11.94 27.02 -9.85
CA ALA A 249 11.04 27.68 -8.89
C ALA A 249 10.00 26.69 -8.34
N PRO A 250 9.77 26.63 -7.02
CA PRO A 250 8.92 25.62 -6.41
C PRO A 250 7.56 25.63 -7.10
N MET A 251 7.26 24.56 -7.84
CA MET A 251 5.95 24.39 -8.46
C MET A 251 4.90 24.40 -7.36
N SER A 252 3.80 25.13 -7.59
CA SER A 252 2.66 25.09 -6.67
C SER A 252 2.08 23.66 -6.66
N PRO A 253 1.56 23.15 -5.54
CA PRO A 253 0.84 21.89 -5.51
C PRO A 253 -0.33 21.79 -6.50
N ALA A 254 -0.82 22.93 -6.99
CA ALA A 254 -1.83 23.00 -8.05
C ALA A 254 -1.30 22.58 -9.42
N ASP A 255 0.00 22.77 -9.68
CA ASP A 255 0.64 22.49 -10.98
C ASP A 255 1.18 21.05 -11.08
N TRP A 256 1.12 20.28 -9.98
CA TRP A 256 1.60 18.89 -9.95
C TRP A 256 0.62 17.91 -10.58
N TRP A 257 -0.68 18.23 -10.55
CA TRP A 257 -1.72 17.32 -11.01
C TRP A 257 -2.03 17.57 -12.48
N LYS A 258 -1.91 16.53 -13.29
CA LYS A 258 -2.39 16.58 -14.68
C LYS A 258 -3.91 16.56 -14.70
N GLU A 259 -4.50 17.34 -15.59
CA GLU A 259 -5.95 17.37 -15.80
C GLU A 259 -6.47 16.06 -16.42
N PHE A 260 -5.65 15.42 -17.26
CA PHE A 260 -5.99 14.20 -17.97
C PHE A 260 -5.01 13.07 -17.64
N PRO A 261 -5.50 11.82 -17.57
CA PRO A 261 -4.64 10.65 -17.43
C PRO A 261 -3.74 10.48 -18.66
N ALA A 262 -2.57 9.89 -18.46
CA ALA A 262 -1.71 9.45 -19.57
C ALA A 262 -2.35 8.31 -20.38
N ASP A 263 -3.24 7.54 -19.75
CA ASP A 263 -3.95 6.42 -20.37
C ASP A 263 -5.33 6.22 -19.70
N ASP A 264 -6.41 6.32 -20.48
CA ASP A 264 -7.80 6.13 -20.04
C ASP A 264 -8.45 4.86 -20.65
N SER A 265 -7.64 4.00 -21.27
CA SER A 265 -8.04 2.76 -21.92
C SER A 265 -8.83 1.86 -20.97
N GLN A 266 -9.81 1.14 -21.51
CA GLN A 266 -10.59 0.16 -20.73
C GLN A 266 -9.98 -1.24 -20.78
N GLU A 267 -8.90 -1.41 -21.53
CA GLU A 267 -8.24 -2.71 -21.69
C GLU A 267 -7.55 -3.11 -20.39
N PRO A 268 -7.73 -4.36 -19.92
CA PRO A 268 -7.01 -4.86 -18.75
C PRO A 268 -5.51 -4.68 -18.94
N LEU A 269 -4.80 -4.36 -17.86
CA LEU A 269 -3.35 -4.49 -17.86
C LEU A 269 -2.97 -5.96 -18.11
N PRO A 270 -1.95 -6.25 -18.95
CA PRO A 270 -1.53 -7.61 -19.28
C PRO A 270 -0.73 -8.25 -18.12
N ILE A 271 -1.29 -8.20 -16.91
CA ILE A 271 -0.66 -8.57 -15.65
C ILE A 271 -1.60 -9.56 -14.96
N PRO A 272 -1.34 -10.88 -15.04
CA PRO A 272 -2.26 -11.91 -14.58
C PRO A 272 -2.77 -11.73 -13.15
N ALA A 273 -1.91 -11.26 -12.23
CA ALA A 273 -2.26 -11.03 -10.82
C ALA A 273 -3.43 -10.05 -10.62
N ILE A 274 -3.63 -9.09 -11.54
CA ILE A 274 -4.60 -7.99 -11.39
C ILE A 274 -5.55 -7.84 -12.59
N ALA A 275 -5.35 -8.59 -13.68
CA ALA A 275 -6.19 -8.54 -14.87
C ALA A 275 -7.68 -8.82 -14.55
N TRP A 276 -7.94 -9.61 -13.52
CA TRP A 276 -9.28 -9.97 -13.07
C TRP A 276 -10.11 -8.75 -12.62
N TRP A 277 -9.48 -7.63 -12.24
CA TRP A 277 -10.19 -6.42 -11.86
C TRP A 277 -11.08 -5.84 -12.97
N TRP A 278 -10.72 -6.07 -14.25
CA TRP A 278 -11.50 -5.65 -15.41
C TRP A 278 -12.55 -6.70 -15.84
N GLY A 279 -12.62 -7.84 -15.15
CA GLY A 279 -13.62 -8.86 -15.39
C GLY A 279 -15.05 -8.43 -15.02
N PRO A 280 -16.04 -9.28 -15.28
CA PRO A 280 -17.41 -9.06 -14.83
C PRO A 280 -17.46 -9.21 -13.31
N LEU A 281 -17.26 -8.10 -12.59
CA LEU A 281 -17.41 -8.05 -11.14
C LEU A 281 -18.87 -7.70 -10.81
N ASP A 282 -19.52 -8.60 -10.08
CA ASP A 282 -20.82 -8.32 -9.48
C ASP A 282 -20.64 -7.14 -8.52
N ALA A 283 -21.36 -6.07 -8.84
CA ALA A 283 -21.20 -4.76 -8.23
C ALA A 283 -21.98 -4.63 -6.94
#